data_AF-A3AUJ9-F1
#
_entry.id   AF-A3AUJ9-F1
#
_cell.length_a   1.000
_cell.length_b   1.000
_cell.length_c   1.000
_cell.angle_alpha   90.00
_cell.angle_beta   90.00
_cell.angle_gamma   90.00
#
_symmetry.space_group_name_H-M   'P 1'
#
loop_
_entity.id
_entity.type
_entity.pdbx_description
1 polymer ?
#
loop_
_entity_poly.entity_id
_entity_poly.type
_entity_poly.pdbx_seq_one_letter_code
_entity_poly.pdbx_strand_id
1 'polypeptide(L)'
;MAREETVRFDGCCVEFDVCTLMRGAAEILGKGATATTYHVAMGGDDVIVDDAGVVEEGKAGEVVVMKRMRRREGTTREDERRKRELAREMGTWRHANVVSLCAFYASADELLLVFDYVPNGSLHSLLNGP
;
A
#
# COMPACT_ATOMS: atom_id res chain seq x y z
N MET A 1 3.74 -7.10 -24.22
CA MET A 1 4.36 -6.94 -22.89
C MET A 1 3.39 -6.12 -22.05
N ALA A 2 2.97 -6.60 -20.88
CA ALA A 2 2.09 -5.79 -20.04
C ALA A 2 2.94 -4.65 -19.44
N ARG A 3 2.51 -3.41 -19.65
CA ARG A 3 3.16 -2.24 -19.06
C ARG A 3 2.94 -2.25 -17.55
N GLU A 4 4.00 -1.96 -16.80
CA GLU A 4 3.89 -1.60 -15.39
C GLU A 4 3.15 -0.27 -15.29
N GLU A 5 2.32 -0.15 -14.26
CA GLU A 5 1.49 1.01 -14.03
C GLU A 5 1.41 1.32 -12.54
N THR A 6 1.57 2.59 -12.19
CA THR A 6 1.27 3.12 -10.87
C THR A 6 0.20 4.18 -11.00
N VAL A 7 -0.86 4.08 -10.20
CA VAL A 7 -1.91 5.09 -10.13
C VAL A 7 -2.03 5.54 -8.69
N ARG A 8 -1.89 6.84 -8.45
CA ARG A 8 -2.14 7.49 -7.17
C ARG A 8 -3.51 8.15 -7.18
N PHE A 9 -4.12 8.27 -6.01
CA PHE A 9 -5.40 8.92 -5.80
C PHE A 9 -5.28 10.02 -4.75
N ASP A 10 -6.13 11.02 -4.85
CA ASP A 10 -6.07 12.20 -3.98
C ASP A 10 -6.53 11.90 -2.54
N GLY A 11 -6.00 12.61 -1.55
CA GLY A 11 -6.45 12.47 -0.16
C GLY A 11 -5.89 11.26 0.59
N CYS A 12 -4.76 10.70 0.13
CA CYS A 12 -3.92 9.86 0.97
C CYS A 12 -3.30 10.72 2.08
N CYS A 13 -3.17 10.20 3.30
CA CYS A 13 -2.60 10.97 4.41
C CYS A 13 -1.06 11.06 4.37
N VAL A 14 -0.43 10.32 3.45
CA VAL A 14 1.00 10.06 3.36
C VAL A 14 1.46 10.22 1.90
N GLU A 15 2.57 10.91 1.68
CA GLU A 15 3.18 11.03 0.36
C GLU A 15 4.25 9.96 0.20
N PHE A 16 4.15 9.15 -0.86
CA PHE A 16 5.12 8.08 -1.09
C PHE A 16 5.34 7.80 -2.56
N ASP A 17 6.56 7.41 -2.92
CA ASP A 17 6.89 6.78 -4.19
C ASP A 17 6.99 5.26 -4.08
N VAL A 18 6.79 4.61 -5.23
CA VAL A 18 6.78 3.14 -5.31
C VAL A 18 8.14 2.56 -4.97
N CYS A 19 9.24 3.24 -5.31
CA CYS A 19 10.58 2.75 -4.98
C CYS A 19 10.80 2.75 -3.47
N THR A 20 10.40 3.81 -2.76
CA THR A 20 10.45 3.90 -1.30
C THR A 20 9.53 2.86 -0.65
N LEU A 21 8.32 2.68 -1.17
CA LEU A 21 7.40 1.63 -0.69
C LEU A 21 8.02 0.23 -0.79
N MET A 22 8.66 -0.07 -1.93
CA MET A 22 9.27 -1.38 -2.18
C MET A 22 10.58 -1.60 -1.41
N ARG A 23 11.22 -0.53 -0.94
CA ARG A 23 12.42 -0.58 -0.08
C ARG A 23 12.10 -0.53 1.41
N GLY A 24 10.92 -0.05 1.77
CA GLY A 24 10.48 0.11 3.15
C GLY A 24 10.47 -1.20 3.94
N ALA A 25 10.60 -1.08 5.26
CA ALA A 25 10.52 -2.22 6.16
C ALA A 25 9.07 -2.73 6.22
N ALA A 26 8.87 -3.98 5.78
CA ALA A 26 7.54 -4.58 5.67
C ALA A 26 7.32 -5.70 6.68
N GLU A 27 6.30 -5.56 7.52
CA GLU A 27 5.85 -6.57 8.48
C GLU A 27 4.51 -7.16 8.03
N ILE A 28 4.31 -8.47 8.21
CA ILE A 28 3.05 -9.11 7.82
C ILE A 28 1.99 -8.82 8.88
N LEU A 29 0.92 -8.11 8.50
CA LEU A 29 -0.26 -7.91 9.33
C LEU A 29 -1.23 -9.10 9.26
N GLY A 30 -1.31 -9.77 8.11
CA GLY A 30 -2.20 -10.91 7.96
C GLY A 30 -2.24 -11.53 6.57
N LYS A 31 -2.70 -12.79 6.51
CA LYS A 31 -2.89 -13.55 5.27
C LYS A 31 -4.38 -13.80 5.05
N GLY A 32 -4.97 -13.09 4.09
CA GLY A 32 -6.36 -13.29 3.68
C GLY A 32 -6.50 -14.27 2.51
N ALA A 33 -7.75 -14.57 2.15
CA ALA A 33 -8.08 -15.45 1.03
C ALA A 33 -7.71 -14.85 -0.35
N THR A 34 -7.65 -13.53 -0.44
CA THR A 34 -7.41 -12.78 -1.69
C THR A 34 -6.09 -12.03 -1.71
N ALA A 35 -5.49 -11.75 -0.55
CA ALA A 35 -4.30 -10.93 -0.45
C ALA A 35 -3.48 -11.28 0.79
N THR A 36 -2.19 -10.93 0.76
CA THR A 36 -1.38 -10.80 1.98
C THR A 36 -1.24 -9.31 2.30
N THR A 37 -1.49 -8.95 3.56
CA THR A 37 -1.47 -7.57 4.04
C THR A 37 -0.17 -7.32 4.79
N TYR A 38 0.51 -6.23 4.43
CA TYR A 38 1.76 -5.79 5.02
C TYR A 38 1.58 -4.39 5.61
N HIS A 39 2.17 -4.19 6.78
CA HIS A 39 2.46 -2.89 7.36
C HIS A 39 3.83 -2.47 6.84
N VAL A 40 3.91 -1.35 6.14
CA VAL A 40 5.16 -0.88 5.53
C VAL A 40 5.54 0.44 6.17
N ALA A 41 6.67 0.45 6.87
CA ALA A 41 7.29 1.65 7.37
C ALA A 41 8.23 2.19 6.30
N MET A 42 7.90 3.36 5.74
CA MET A 42 8.74 4.06 4.77
C MET A 42 9.71 4.95 5.56
N GLY A 43 10.94 4.47 5.69
CA GLY A 43 12.05 5.24 6.24
C GLY A 43 12.65 6.11 5.15
N GLY A 44 12.93 7.38 5.48
CA GLY A 44 13.74 8.25 4.64
C GLY A 44 15.16 7.68 4.55
N ASP A 45 15.41 6.86 3.53
CA ASP A 45 16.76 6.45 3.14
C ASP A 45 17.58 7.62 2.58
N ASP A 46 16.99 8.80 2.42
CA ASP A 46 17.74 10.04 2.24
C ASP A 46 18.15 10.60 3.60
N VAL A 47 19.20 10.02 4.16
CA VAL A 47 20.18 10.86 4.85
C VAL A 47 20.74 11.79 3.78
N ILE A 48 20.13 12.97 3.62
CA ILE A 48 20.75 14.05 2.88
C ILE A 48 21.93 14.49 3.73
N VAL A 49 23.09 13.87 3.50
CA VAL A 49 24.37 14.49 3.85
C VAL A 49 24.57 15.64 2.88
N ASP A 50 24.15 16.83 3.28
CA ASP A 50 24.76 18.03 2.74
C ASP A 50 26.24 18.08 3.17
N ASP A 51 27.09 18.77 2.41
CA ASP A 51 28.52 18.98 2.75
C ASP A 51 28.72 19.67 4.12
N ALA A 52 27.63 20.06 4.80
CA ALA A 52 27.60 20.68 6.12
C ALA A 52 27.26 19.71 7.27
N GLY A 53 26.88 18.45 6.99
CA GLY A 53 26.64 17.43 8.00
C GLY A 53 25.40 17.68 8.87
N VAL A 54 24.37 18.36 8.34
CA VAL A 54 23.12 18.60 9.07
C VAL A 54 22.22 17.38 8.92
N VAL A 55 22.14 16.61 10.01
CA VAL A 55 21.13 15.55 10.15
C VAL A 55 19.80 16.23 10.44
N GLU A 56 18.93 16.39 9.43
CA GLU A 56 17.52 16.65 9.73
C GLU A 56 16.94 15.39 10.41
N GLU A 57 16.32 15.58 11.57
CA GLU A 57 15.57 14.52 12.26
C GLU A 57 14.48 14.02 11.30
N GLY A 58 14.73 12.86 10.67
CA GLY A 58 13.81 12.24 9.74
C GLY A 58 12.42 12.15 10.39
N LYS A 59 11.42 12.74 9.73
CA LYS A 59 10.00 12.62 10.10
C LYS A 59 9.72 11.15 10.48
N ALA A 60 9.01 10.96 11.59
CA ALA A 60 8.50 9.65 11.99
C ALA A 60 7.96 8.94 10.75
N GLY A 61 8.60 7.81 10.39
CA GLY A 61 8.45 7.20 9.06
C GLY A 61 7.00 7.07 8.68
N GLU A 62 6.64 7.59 7.51
CA GLU A 62 5.26 7.53 7.05
C GLU A 62 4.89 6.05 6.82
N VAL A 63 3.81 5.62 7.47
CA VAL A 63 3.38 4.21 7.47
C VAL A 63 2.19 4.03 6.55
N VAL A 64 2.23 2.98 5.73
CA VAL A 64 1.11 2.57 4.89
C VAL A 64 0.82 1.08 5.02
N VAL A 65 -0.38 0.69 4.59
CA VAL A 65 -0.77 -0.71 4.46
C VAL A 65 -0.73 -1.10 3.00
N MET A 66 0.11 -2.09 2.68
CA MET A 66 0.17 -2.68 1.34
C MET A 66 -0.56 -4.04 1.34
N LYS A 67 -1.55 -4.20 0.47
CA LYS A 67 -2.16 -5.49 0.16
C LYS A 67 -1.63 -6.03 -1.15
N ARG A 68 -0.84 -7.10 -1.08
CA ARG A 68 -0.37 -7.88 -2.22
C ARG A 68 -1.46 -8.86 -2.64
N MET A 69 -2.13 -8.59 -3.75
CA MET A 69 -3.22 -9.43 -4.25
C MET A 69 -2.65 -10.77 -4.76
N ARG A 70 -3.32 -11.87 -4.41
CA ARG A 70 -2.95 -13.20 -4.86
C ARG A 70 -3.44 -13.42 -6.29
N ARG A 71 -2.55 -13.96 -7.11
CA ARG A 71 -2.94 -14.55 -8.40
C ARG A 71 -3.35 -15.99 -8.16
N ARG A 72 -4.58 -16.33 -8.55
CA ARG A 72 -5.08 -17.71 -8.46
C ARG A 72 -4.71 -18.46 -9.72
N GLU A 73 -4.48 -19.76 -9.61
CA GLU A 73 -4.33 -20.61 -10.77
C GLU A 73 -5.60 -20.54 -11.65
N GLY A 74 -5.42 -20.48 -12.96
CA GLY A 74 -6.54 -20.29 -13.91
C GLY A 74 -7.06 -18.86 -14.06
N THR A 75 -6.46 -17.85 -13.39
CA THR A 75 -6.90 -16.45 -13.57
C THR A 75 -6.63 -15.97 -15.01
N THR A 76 -7.67 -15.48 -15.69
CA THR A 76 -7.58 -15.02 -17.08
C THR A 76 -7.02 -13.61 -17.18
N ARG A 77 -6.64 -13.17 -18.39
CA ARG A 77 -6.27 -11.77 -18.64
C ARG A 77 -7.42 -10.80 -18.36
N GLU A 78 -8.65 -11.25 -18.58
CA GLU A 78 -9.84 -10.45 -18.31
C GLU A 78 -10.08 -10.27 -16.80
N ASP A 79 -9.87 -11.31 -16.00
CA ASP A 79 -9.95 -11.21 -14.54
C ASP A 79 -8.92 -10.21 -13.99
N GLU A 80 -7.68 -10.26 -14.49
CA GLU A 80 -6.64 -9.31 -14.12
C GLU A 80 -6.98 -7.88 -14.56
N ARG A 81 -7.56 -7.70 -15.76
CA ARG A 81 -8.04 -6.39 -16.22
C ARG A 81 -9.15 -5.86 -15.30
N ARG A 82 -10.12 -6.70 -14.96
CA ARG A 82 -11.26 -6.34 -14.08
C ARG A 82 -10.78 -5.96 -12.68
N LYS A 83 -9.77 -6.64 -12.11
CA LYS A 83 -9.17 -6.27 -10.83
C LYS A 83 -8.56 -4.86 -10.87
N ARG A 84 -7.89 -4.49 -11.97
CA ARG A 84 -7.31 -3.15 -12.15
C ARG A 84 -8.39 -2.08 -12.32
N GLU A 85 -9.41 -2.36 -13.12
CA GLU A 85 -10.57 -1.46 -13.27
C GLU A 85 -11.26 -1.20 -11.93
N LEU A 86 -11.49 -2.26 -11.13
CA LEU A 86 -12.04 -2.13 -9.79
C LEU A 86 -11.12 -1.33 -8.86
N ALA A 87 -9.79 -1.51 -8.93
CA ALA A 87 -8.85 -0.71 -8.15
C ALA A 87 -8.94 0.78 -8.49
N ARG A 88 -9.11 1.14 -9.77
CA ARG A 88 -9.34 2.53 -10.21
C ARG A 88 -10.64 3.09 -9.64
N GLU A 89 -11.72 2.31 -9.70
CA GLU A 89 -13.02 2.72 -9.18
C GLU A 89 -12.96 2.92 -7.66
N MET A 90 -12.42 1.95 -6.91
CA MET A 90 -12.23 2.04 -5.46
C MET A 90 -11.40 3.25 -5.05
N GLY A 91 -10.40 3.62 -5.84
CA GLY A 91 -9.57 4.79 -5.61
C GLY A 91 -10.32 6.12 -5.62
N THR A 92 -11.54 6.16 -6.17
CA THR A 92 -12.42 7.36 -6.14
C THR A 92 -13.33 7.43 -4.92
N TRP A 93 -13.46 6.35 -4.14
CA TRP A 93 -14.37 6.30 -3.01
C TRP A 93 -13.80 7.05 -1.81
N ARG A 94 -14.53 8.05 -1.30
CA ARG A 94 -14.17 8.81 -0.09
C ARG A 94 -15.33 8.82 0.88
N HIS A 95 -15.11 8.28 2.07
CA HIS A 95 -16.12 8.25 3.13
C HIS A 95 -15.45 8.15 4.50
N ALA A 96 -15.98 8.84 5.51
CA ALA A 96 -15.35 8.92 6.84
C ALA A 96 -15.13 7.55 7.53
N ASN A 97 -15.94 6.56 7.20
CA ASN A 97 -15.89 5.20 7.78
C ASN A 97 -15.30 4.15 6.83
N VAL A 98 -14.68 4.55 5.72
CA VAL A 98 -14.05 3.64 4.75
C VAL A 98 -12.61 4.07 4.56
N VAL A 99 -11.67 3.16 4.78
CA VAL A 99 -10.23 3.43 4.55
C VAL A 99 -10.00 3.67 3.06
N SER A 100 -9.35 4.78 2.73
CA SER A 100 -9.11 5.19 1.35
C SER A 100 -7.99 4.37 0.71
N LEU A 101 -8.19 4.00 -0.56
CA LEU A 101 -7.11 3.48 -1.40
C LEU A 101 -6.26 4.67 -1.89
N CYS A 102 -5.01 4.74 -1.43
CA CYS A 102 -4.05 5.79 -1.78
C CYS A 102 -3.45 5.62 -3.17
N ALA A 103 -3.10 4.37 -3.51
CA ALA A 103 -2.52 4.05 -4.80
C ALA A 103 -2.70 2.56 -5.11
N PHE A 104 -2.46 2.20 -6.36
CA PHE A 104 -2.10 0.83 -6.71
C PHE A 104 -0.90 0.79 -7.64
N TYR A 105 -0.15 -0.30 -7.54
CA TYR A 105 0.89 -0.69 -8.50
C TYR A 105 0.46 -1.99 -9.18
N ALA A 106 0.51 -2.03 -10.50
CA ALA A 106 0.16 -3.19 -11.30
C ALA A 106 1.28 -3.54 -12.29
N SER A 107 1.71 -4.79 -12.27
CA SER A 107 2.63 -5.38 -13.26
C SER A 107 1.94 -6.53 -13.99
N ALA A 108 2.68 -7.26 -14.84
CA ALA A 108 2.16 -8.46 -15.50
C ALA A 108 1.68 -9.54 -14.51
N ASP A 109 2.31 -9.61 -13.34
CA ASP A 109 2.17 -10.72 -12.41
C ASP A 109 1.69 -10.31 -11.02
N GLU A 110 1.54 -9.02 -10.79
CA GLU A 110 1.30 -8.48 -9.46
C GLU A 110 0.35 -7.28 -9.46
N LEU A 111 -0.49 -7.22 -8.43
CA LEU A 111 -1.28 -6.06 -8.09
C LEU A 111 -1.09 -5.77 -6.60
N LEU A 112 -0.53 -4.60 -6.31
CA LEU A 112 -0.35 -4.07 -4.96
C LEU A 112 -1.34 -2.94 -4.76
N LEU A 113 -2.12 -3.00 -3.68
CA LEU A 113 -3.04 -1.94 -3.26
C LEU A 113 -2.47 -1.27 -2.01
N VAL A 114 -2.40 0.05 -1.99
CA VAL A 114 -1.84 0.83 -0.88
C VAL A 114 -2.94 1.63 -0.20
N PHE A 115 -3.04 1.51 1.12
CA PHE A 115 -4.05 2.15 1.95
C PHE A 115 -3.39 2.91 3.10
N ASP A 116 -4.12 3.90 3.64
CA ASP A 116 -3.75 4.52 4.91
C ASP A 116 -3.70 3.47 6.04
N TYR A 117 -2.76 3.65 6.97
CA TYR A 117 -2.69 2.80 8.16
C TYR A 117 -3.71 3.21 9.21
N VAL A 118 -4.40 2.20 9.78
CA VAL A 118 -5.33 2.39 10.89
C VAL A 118 -4.75 1.75 12.15
N PRO A 119 -4.41 2.54 13.20
CA PRO A 119 -3.62 2.05 14.33
C PRO A 119 -4.38 1.13 15.28
N ASN A 120 -5.72 1.21 15.32
CA ASN A 120 -6.53 0.49 16.31
C ASN A 120 -6.76 -1.00 15.96
N GLY A 121 -6.15 -1.50 14.90
CA GLY A 121 -6.27 -2.89 14.47
C GLY A 121 -7.69 -3.26 14.00
N SER A 122 -8.01 -4.55 14.07
CA SER A 122 -9.30 -5.07 13.61
C SER A 122 -10.37 -4.98 14.71
N LEU A 123 -11.62 -4.73 14.32
CA LEU A 123 -12.76 -4.77 15.24
C LEU A 123 -12.88 -6.12 15.96
N HIS A 124 -12.56 -7.23 15.27
CA HIS A 124 -12.56 -8.56 15.88
C HIS A 124 -11.61 -8.64 17.08
N SER A 125 -10.39 -8.13 16.94
CA SER A 125 -9.40 -8.10 18.02
C SER A 125 -9.84 -7.21 19.19
N LEU A 126 -10.50 -6.09 18.90
CA LEU A 126 -11.04 -5.20 19.95
C LEU A 126 -12.19 -5.83 20.73
N LEU A 127 -13.03 -6.63 20.07
CA LEU A 127 -14.19 -7.27 20.70
C LEU A 127 -13.86 -8.56 21.45
N ASN A 128 -12.87 -9.33 20.98
CA ASN A 128 -12.59 -10.67 21.51
C ASN A 128 -11.25 -10.75 22.27
N GLY A 129 -10.49 -9.66 22.32
CA GLY A 129 -9.12 -9.68 22.84
C GLY A 129 -8.10 -10.19 21.80
N PRO A 130 -6.81 -10.09 22.13
CA PRO A 130 -5.71 -10.56 21.29
C PRO A 130 -5.68 -12.08 21.11
#